data_AF-W9CD59-F1
#
_entry.id   AF-W9CD59-F1
#
_cell.length_a   1.000
_cell.length_b   1.000
_cell.length_c   1.000
_cell.angle_alpha   90.00
_cell.angle_beta   90.00
_cell.angle_gamma   90.00
#
_symmetry.space_group_name_H-M   'P 1'
#
loop_
_entity.id
_entity.type
_entity.pdbx_description
1 polymer ?
#
loop_
_entity_poly.entity_id
_entity_poly.type
_entity_poly.pdbx_seq_one_letter_code
_entity_poly.pdbx_strand_id
1 'polypeptide(L)'
;MTESYAQMNSYSQLVQALNGILGSLGNVIGGMALLWSAYTAHINSGNQAEANYALQQYRDCERRKEELERKERDLRERIAQCPA
;
A
#
# COMPACT_ATOMS: atom_id res chain seq x y z
N MET A 1 -4.97 4.74 -37.51
CA MET A 1 -4.46 3.52 -36.83
C MET A 1 -3.45 3.79 -35.71
N THR A 2 -2.88 4.99 -35.58
CA THR A 2 -1.88 5.34 -34.55
C THR A 2 -2.47 5.68 -33.17
N GLU A 3 -3.69 6.20 -33.11
CA GLU A 3 -4.34 6.61 -31.84
C GLU A 3 -4.67 5.42 -30.93
N SER A 4 -5.07 4.29 -31.51
CA SER A 4 -5.39 3.05 -30.77
C SER A 4 -4.17 2.49 -30.01
N TYR A 5 -2.97 2.52 -30.60
CA TYR A 5 -1.75 2.04 -29.94
C TYR A 5 -1.32 2.95 -28.78
N ALA A 6 -1.47 4.27 -28.92
CA ALA A 6 -1.16 5.21 -27.85
C ALA A 6 -2.10 5.02 -26.64
N GLN A 7 -3.37 4.72 -26.89
CA GLN A 7 -4.38 4.44 -25.87
C GLN A 7 -4.18 3.09 -25.17
N MET A 8 -3.82 2.02 -25.91
CA MET A 8 -3.47 0.73 -25.31
C MET A 8 -2.20 0.83 -24.45
N ASN A 9 -1.21 1.64 -24.87
CA ASN A 9 0.00 1.87 -24.08
C ASN A 9 -0.30 2.57 -22.76
N SER A 10 -1.16 3.59 -22.74
CA SER A 10 -1.53 4.29 -21.51
C SER A 10 -2.32 3.40 -20.54
N TYR A 11 -3.25 2.57 -21.04
CA TYR A 11 -3.97 1.59 -20.22
C TYR A 11 -3.02 0.57 -19.56
N SER A 12 -2.12 -0.03 -20.34
CA SER A 12 -1.17 -1.02 -19.81
C SER A 12 -0.25 -0.45 -18.73
N GLN A 13 0.16 0.82 -18.86
CA GLN A 13 0.96 1.52 -17.86
C GLN A 13 0.17 1.74 -16.56
N LEU A 14 -1.11 2.11 -16.65
CA LEU A 14 -1.97 2.28 -15.46
C LEU A 14 -2.18 0.95 -14.72
N VAL A 15 -2.39 -0.15 -15.45
CA VAL A 15 -2.54 -1.49 -14.85
C VAL A 15 -1.23 -1.94 -14.18
N GLN A 16 -0.08 -1.70 -14.79
CA GLN A 16 1.22 -1.99 -14.16
C GLN A 16 1.43 -1.16 -12.88
N ALA A 17 1.08 0.13 -12.91
CA ALA A 17 1.14 0.99 -11.73
C ALA A 17 0.20 0.47 -10.62
N LEU A 18 -1.02 0.06 -10.96
CA LEU A 18 -1.98 -0.51 -10.01
C LEU A 18 -1.43 -1.78 -9.35
N ASN A 19 -0.86 -2.70 -10.13
CA ASN A 19 -0.25 -3.93 -9.61
C ASN A 19 0.92 -3.63 -8.66
N GLY A 20 1.74 -2.62 -8.99
CA GLY A 20 2.82 -2.17 -8.10
C GLY A 20 2.32 -1.63 -6.75
N ILE A 21 1.20 -0.89 -6.77
CA ILE A 21 0.55 -0.40 -5.54
C ILE A 21 -0.03 -1.55 -4.73
N LEU A 22 -0.71 -2.50 -5.36
CA LEU A 22 -1.27 -3.67 -4.68
C LEU A 22 -0.17 -4.51 -4.01
N GLY A 23 0.96 -4.72 -4.69
CA GLY A 23 2.13 -5.38 -4.08
C GLY A 23 2.69 -4.60 -2.88
N SER A 24 2.74 -3.27 -2.99
CA SER A 24 3.18 -2.41 -1.89
C SER A 24 2.23 -2.45 -0.69
N LEU A 25 0.91 -2.48 -0.93
CA LEU A 25 -0.11 -2.63 0.11
C LEU A 25 0.06 -3.95 0.86
N GLY A 26 0.26 -5.06 0.14
CA GLY A 26 0.50 -6.37 0.74
C GLY A 26 1.70 -6.35 1.70
N ASN A 27 2.81 -5.75 1.28
CA ASN A 27 4.01 -5.62 2.12
C ASN A 27 3.77 -4.77 3.38
N VAL A 28 3.04 -3.65 3.25
CA VAL A 28 2.72 -2.79 4.40
C VAL A 28 1.82 -3.53 5.40
N ILE A 29 0.77 -4.21 4.92
CA ILE A 29 -0.14 -4.98 5.79
C ILE A 29 0.61 -6.12 6.49
N GLY A 30 1.48 -6.83 5.78
CA GLY A 30 2.34 -7.86 6.38
C GLY A 30 3.26 -7.30 7.47
N GLY A 31 3.90 -6.15 7.21
CA GLY A 31 4.75 -5.45 8.18
C GLY A 31 3.98 -5.01 9.43
N MET A 32 2.75 -4.51 9.28
CA MET A 32 1.88 -4.13 10.39
C MET A 32 1.60 -5.30 11.34
N ALA A 33 1.32 -6.49 10.81
CA ALA A 33 1.07 -7.68 11.63
C ALA A 33 2.29 -8.07 12.48
N LEU A 34 3.50 -7.93 11.93
CA LEU A 34 4.75 -8.17 12.64
C LEU A 34 4.97 -7.12 13.75
N LEU A 35 4.75 -5.84 13.44
CA LEU A 35 4.89 -4.75 14.41
C LEU A 35 3.90 -4.84 15.57
N TRP A 36 2.66 -5.25 15.29
CA TRP A 36 1.67 -5.48 16.35
C TRP A 36 2.06 -6.66 17.26
N SER A 37 2.59 -7.72 16.66
CA SER A 37 3.11 -8.87 17.40
C SER A 37 4.31 -8.48 18.27
N ALA A 38 5.24 -7.69 17.73
CA ALA A 38 6.39 -7.15 18.47
C ALA A 38 5.96 -6.23 19.61
N TYR A 39 5.02 -5.30 19.35
CA TYR A 39 4.42 -4.45 20.38
C TYR A 39 3.88 -5.28 21.55
N THR A 40 3.06 -6.29 21.24
CA THR A 40 2.45 -7.17 22.26
C THR A 40 3.52 -7.93 23.05
N ALA A 41 4.56 -8.44 22.39
CA ALA A 41 5.67 -9.13 23.04
C ALA A 41 6.44 -8.20 23.99
N HIS A 42 6.74 -6.96 23.57
CA HIS A 42 7.45 -5.99 24.39
C HIS A 42 6.64 -5.47 25.57
N ILE A 43 5.33 -5.29 25.41
CA ILE A 43 4.42 -5.00 26.53
C ILE A 43 4.46 -6.13 27.56
N ASN A 44 4.35 -7.38 27.11
CA ASN A 44 4.37 -8.55 28.00
C ASN A 44 5.71 -8.75 28.70
N SER A 45 6.82 -8.33 28.09
CA SER A 45 8.15 -8.37 28.69
C SER A 45 8.47 -7.16 29.58
N GLY A 46 7.54 -6.21 29.72
CA GLY A 46 7.75 -4.95 30.45
C GLY A 46 8.70 -3.96 29.77
N ASN A 47 9.09 -4.19 28.51
CA ASN A 47 9.99 -3.31 27.77
C ASN A 47 9.19 -2.19 27.06
N GLN A 48 8.84 -1.15 27.83
CA GLN A 48 8.00 -0.05 27.34
C GLN A 48 8.63 0.77 26.21
N ALA A 49 9.96 0.89 26.17
CA ALA A 49 10.66 1.65 25.13
C ALA A 49 10.48 0.99 23.75
N GLU A 50 10.77 -0.32 23.67
CA GLU A 50 10.60 -1.09 22.43
C GLU A 50 9.13 -1.25 22.04
N ALA A 51 8.22 -1.38 23.02
CA ALA A 51 6.79 -1.37 22.75
C ALA A 51 6.35 -0.07 22.08
N ASN A 52 6.72 1.09 22.64
CA ASN A 52 6.37 2.39 22.04
C ASN A 52 7.00 2.58 20.66
N TYR A 53 8.21 2.09 20.45
CA TYR A 53 8.86 2.11 19.15
C TYR A 53 8.11 1.26 18.11
N ALA A 54 7.73 0.03 18.44
CA ALA A 54 6.94 -0.84 17.57
C ALA A 54 5.56 -0.23 17.26
N LEU A 55 4.91 0.38 18.25
CA LEU A 55 3.63 1.06 18.07
C LEU A 55 3.75 2.28 17.15
N GLN A 56 4.82 3.07 17.28
CA GLN A 56 5.06 4.21 16.41
C GLN A 56 5.25 3.76 14.95
N GLN A 57 6.07 2.74 14.72
CA GLN A 57 6.25 2.18 13.39
C GLN A 57 4.94 1.62 12.82
N TYR A 58 4.12 0.97 13.64
CA TYR A 58 2.81 0.47 13.22
C TYR A 58 1.92 1.61 12.70
N ARG A 59 1.86 2.74 13.43
CA ARG A 59 1.11 3.94 13.00
C ARG A 59 1.65 4.57 11.72
N ASP A 60 2.97 4.56 11.54
CA ASP A 60 3.58 5.02 10.28
C ASP A 60 3.20 4.11 9.10
N CYS A 61 3.12 2.79 9.33
CA CYS A 61 2.57 1.86 8.35
C CYS A 61 1.09 2.11 8.07
N GLU A 62 0.26 2.42 9.08
CA GLU A 62 -1.16 2.78 8.88
C GLU A 62 -1.31 3.99 7.95
N ARG A 63 -0.57 5.06 8.21
CA ARG A 63 -0.56 6.25 7.35
C ARG A 63 -0.14 5.92 5.92
N ARG A 64 0.91 5.13 5.75
CA ARG A 64 1.39 4.69 4.41
C ARG A 64 0.35 3.82 3.70
N LYS A 65 -0.35 2.95 4.43
CA LYS A 65 -1.46 2.15 3.90
C LYS A 65 -2.56 3.05 3.36
N GLU A 66 -3.02 4.04 4.13
CA GLU A 66 -4.05 4.98 3.68
C GLU A 66 -3.65 5.76 2.41
N GLU A 67 -2.39 6.19 2.32
CA GLU A 67 -1.84 6.83 1.13
C GLU A 67 -1.85 5.91 -0.10
N LEU A 68 -1.46 4.65 0.09
CA LEU A 68 -1.48 3.66 -0.99
C LEU A 68 -2.90 3.31 -1.42
N GLU A 69 -3.85 3.16 -0.49
CA GLU A 69 -5.27 2.93 -0.79
C GLU A 69 -5.90 4.10 -1.55
N ARG A 70 -5.52 5.34 -1.24
CA ARG A 70 -5.96 6.51 -2.03
C ARG A 70 -5.46 6.44 -3.47
N LYS A 71 -4.18 6.12 -3.67
CA LYS A 71 -3.60 5.97 -5.01
C LYS A 71 -4.17 4.78 -5.78
N GLU A 72 -4.47 3.69 -5.08
CA GLU A 72 -5.12 2.51 -5.62
C GLU A 72 -6.50 2.85 -6.20
N ARG A 73 -7.32 3.59 -5.45
CA ARG A 73 -8.62 4.09 -5.93
C ARG A 73 -8.49 5.03 -7.12
N ASP A 74 -7.59 6.02 -7.07
CA ASP A 74 -7.33 6.94 -8.19
C ASP A 74 -6.98 6.17 -9.48
N LEU A 75 -6.07 5.20 -9.39
CA LEU A 75 -5.69 4.40 -10.55
C LEU A 75 -6.84 3.55 -11.06
N ARG A 76 -7.66 2.95 -10.18
CA ARG A 76 -8.86 2.20 -10.61
C ARG A 76 -9.85 3.08 -11.35
N GLU A 77 -10.11 4.29 -10.85
CA GLU A 77 -11.01 5.25 -11.49
C GLU A 77 -10.48 5.64 -12.88
N ARG A 78 -9.18 5.91 -13.00
CA ARG A 78 -8.53 6.24 -14.28
C ARG A 78 -8.59 5.07 -15.27
N ILE A 79 -8.36 3.84 -14.80
CA ILE A 79 -8.48 2.62 -15.62
C ILE A 79 -9.91 2.43 -16.10
N ALA A 80 -10.91 2.67 -15.24
CA ALA A 80 -12.32 2.55 -15.60
C ALA A 80 -12.78 3.60 -16.63
N GLN A 81 -12.10 4.75 -16.68
CA GLN A 81 -12.35 5.81 -17.65
C GLN A 81 -11.59 5.62 -18.98
N CYS A 82 -10.67 4.66 -19.07
CA CYS A 82 -10.03 4.33 -20.34
C CYS A 82 -11.05 3.62 -21.26
N PRO A 83 -11.30 4.13 -22.47
CA PRO A 83 -12.12 3.42 -23.44
C PRO A 83 -11.42 2.12 -23.85
N ALA A 84 -12.20 1.02 -23.89
CA ALA A 84 -11.77 -0.30 -24.34
C ALA A 84 -11.49 -0.34 -25.84
#